data_AF-X1L505-F1
#
_entry.id   AF-X1L505-F1
#
_cell.length_a   1.000
_cell.length_b   1.000
_cell.length_c   1.000
_cell.angle_alpha   90.00
_cell.angle_beta   90.00
_cell.angle_gamma   90.00
#
_symmetry.space_group_name_H-M   'P 1'
#
loop_
_entity.id
_entity.type
_entity.pdbx_description
1 polymer ?
#
loop_
_entity_poly.entity_id
_entity_poly.type
_entity_poly.pdbx_seq_one_letter_code
_entity_poly.pdbx_strand_id
1 'polypeptide(L)'
;LFFLPDIETADELSSMFERRYNIEMNKYGGRPILQVNAEELVEIIHDYGGIIGPAHAFTPFKAIFRSNRYSSLKECYGDQASKIDFVELGLSANSQMADQISELWNYTYITNSDSHSPNPGKMGRECNVIEIDSLNYSSVTNILRRKDLKKIIANVGLEPRLGKYHSSFCFKCRRRIRYDEEPKMTFNQNFIFFDLKVQEELIEDIISKKKRCPVCNGLLKLGVKDRINSITTTKKENKNRPNYHNIVPIPE
;
A
#
# COMPACT_ATOMS: atom_id res chain seq x y z
N LEU A 1 -6.74 6.56 4.10
CA LEU A 1 -6.15 7.53 5.03
C LEU A 1 -6.65 8.89 4.62
N PHE A 2 -7.05 9.72 5.57
CA PHE A 2 -7.35 11.12 5.29
C PHE A 2 -6.76 12.01 6.38
N PHE A 3 -6.40 13.22 5.99
CA PHE A 3 -5.95 14.27 6.89
C PHE A 3 -7.00 15.39 6.88
N LEU A 4 -7.31 15.94 8.05
CA LEU A 4 -8.28 17.00 8.24
C LEU A 4 -7.58 18.27 8.74
N PRO A 5 -8.11 19.46 8.44
CA PRO A 5 -7.48 20.73 8.78
C PRO A 5 -7.35 20.96 10.29
N ASP A 6 -8.37 20.58 11.05
CA ASP A 6 -8.50 20.86 12.47
C ASP A 6 -9.44 19.85 13.17
N ILE A 7 -9.57 19.99 14.48
CA ILE A 7 -10.35 19.07 15.33
C ILE A 7 -11.84 19.35 15.17
N GLU A 8 -12.23 20.60 15.01
CA GLU A 8 -13.62 21.04 14.80
C GLU A 8 -14.19 20.37 13.54
N THR A 9 -13.44 20.37 12.44
CA THR A 9 -13.81 19.67 11.20
C THR A 9 -13.94 18.16 11.42
N ALA A 10 -13.07 17.56 12.25
CA ALA A 10 -13.18 16.14 12.59
C ALA A 10 -14.45 15.81 13.39
N ASP A 11 -14.84 16.68 14.33
CA ASP A 11 -16.06 16.52 15.12
C ASP A 11 -17.33 16.68 14.26
N GLU A 12 -17.34 17.64 13.33
CA GLU A 12 -18.43 17.82 12.37
C GLU A 12 -18.56 16.62 11.43
N LEU A 13 -17.44 16.17 10.86
CA LEU A 13 -17.41 15.01 9.97
C LEU A 13 -17.84 13.74 10.71
N SER A 14 -17.39 13.56 11.95
CA SER A 14 -17.80 12.46 12.83
C SER A 14 -19.31 12.44 13.02
N SER A 15 -19.89 13.58 13.42
CA SER A 15 -21.33 13.75 13.62
C SER A 15 -22.14 13.54 12.33
N MET A 16 -21.58 13.92 11.18
CA MET A 16 -22.19 13.68 9.87
C MET A 16 -22.18 12.19 9.53
N PHE A 17 -21.06 11.49 9.72
CA PHE A 17 -20.95 10.06 9.47
C PHE A 17 -21.86 9.22 10.36
N GLU A 18 -21.99 9.55 11.65
CA GLU A 18 -22.93 8.86 12.55
C GLU A 18 -24.37 8.98 12.06
N ARG A 19 -24.80 10.19 11.67
CA ARG A 19 -26.15 10.43 11.14
C ARG A 19 -26.39 9.78 9.79
N ARG A 20 -25.47 9.94 8.84
CA ARG A 20 -25.64 9.49 7.44
C ARG A 20 -25.54 7.98 7.29
N TYR A 21 -24.59 7.35 7.99
CA TYR A 21 -24.31 5.93 7.85
C TYR A 21 -24.83 5.09 9.03
N ASN A 22 -25.51 5.71 9.99
CA ASN A 22 -26.09 5.07 11.17
C ASN A 22 -25.06 4.20 11.91
N ILE A 23 -23.90 4.80 12.20
CA ILE A 23 -22.81 4.17 12.96
C ILE A 23 -22.59 4.90 14.27
N GLU A 24 -21.93 4.25 15.23
CA GLU A 24 -21.50 4.86 16.49
C GLU A 24 -19.98 4.91 16.53
N MET A 25 -19.38 6.09 16.39
CA MET A 25 -17.92 6.24 16.28
C MET A 25 -17.17 5.68 17.49
N ASN A 26 -17.75 5.87 18.67
CA ASN A 26 -17.20 5.42 19.94
C ASN A 26 -17.11 3.89 20.08
N LYS A 27 -17.80 3.11 19.24
CA LYS A 27 -17.74 1.64 19.27
C LYS A 27 -16.51 1.03 18.58
N TYR A 28 -15.80 1.79 17.73
CA TYR A 28 -14.81 1.21 16.80
C TYR A 28 -13.33 1.33 17.23
N GLY A 29 -13.04 1.76 18.47
CA GLY A 29 -11.68 1.72 19.02
C GLY A 29 -10.62 2.51 18.24
N GLY A 30 -11.03 3.57 17.50
CA GLY A 30 -10.14 4.50 16.80
C GLY A 30 -10.11 4.39 15.27
N ARG A 31 -10.73 3.36 14.67
CA ARG A 31 -10.88 3.27 13.19
C ARG A 31 -12.30 2.84 12.81
N PRO A 32 -13.21 3.78 12.51
CA PRO A 32 -14.60 3.46 12.20
C PRO A 32 -14.74 2.64 10.92
N ILE A 33 -15.80 1.84 10.86
CA ILE A 33 -16.16 1.05 9.68
C ILE A 33 -17.36 1.73 9.02
N LEU A 34 -17.12 2.34 7.85
CA LEU A 34 -18.14 3.00 7.06
C LEU A 34 -18.60 2.10 5.92
N GLN A 35 -19.91 1.97 5.74
CA GLN A 35 -20.51 1.37 4.55
C GLN A 35 -20.69 2.46 3.48
N VAL A 36 -19.57 2.93 2.94
CA VAL A 36 -19.50 4.01 1.95
C VAL A 36 -18.63 3.61 0.77
N ASN A 37 -19.01 4.10 -0.40
CA ASN A 37 -18.28 3.93 -1.64
C ASN A 37 -16.99 4.76 -1.56
N ALA A 38 -15.88 4.28 -2.13
CA ALA A 38 -14.64 5.04 -2.06
C ALA A 38 -14.74 6.38 -2.82
N GLU A 39 -15.54 6.44 -3.89
CA GLU A 39 -15.88 7.66 -4.64
C GLU A 39 -16.53 8.72 -3.76
N GLU A 40 -17.65 8.36 -3.13
CA GLU A 40 -18.40 9.25 -2.24
C GLU A 40 -17.52 9.72 -1.07
N LEU A 41 -16.67 8.83 -0.53
CA LEU A 41 -15.75 9.20 0.54
C LEU A 41 -14.73 10.25 0.10
N VAL A 42 -14.25 10.23 -1.15
CA VAL A 42 -13.33 11.25 -1.66
C VAL A 42 -14.01 12.61 -1.67
N GLU A 43 -15.23 12.69 -2.20
CA GLU A 43 -16.00 13.93 -2.27
C GLU A 43 -16.27 14.50 -0.88
N ILE A 44 -16.77 13.67 0.04
CA ILE A 44 -17.03 14.08 1.42
C ILE A 44 -15.77 14.63 2.08
N ILE A 45 -14.63 13.94 1.97
CA ILE A 45 -13.41 14.42 2.63
C ILE A 45 -12.94 15.75 2.05
N HIS A 46 -13.08 15.95 0.73
CA HIS A 46 -12.74 17.23 0.10
C HIS A 46 -13.69 18.36 0.48
N ASP A 47 -14.99 18.10 0.61
CA ASP A 47 -15.98 19.08 1.05
C ASP A 47 -15.67 19.62 2.45
N TYR A 48 -15.06 18.79 3.31
CA TYR A 48 -14.57 19.17 4.64
C TYR A 48 -13.12 19.70 4.62
N GLY A 49 -12.58 20.10 3.46
CA GLY A 49 -11.22 20.65 3.34
C GLY A 49 -10.08 19.64 3.58
N GLY A 50 -10.42 18.36 3.69
CA GLY A 50 -9.50 17.26 3.88
C GLY A 50 -8.68 16.89 2.65
N ILE A 51 -7.74 15.97 2.82
CA ILE A 51 -7.09 15.21 1.74
C ILE A 51 -7.21 13.72 2.00
N ILE A 52 -7.23 12.91 0.93
CA ILE A 52 -7.48 11.47 1.00
C ILE A 52 -6.60 10.68 0.04
N GLY A 53 -6.21 9.49 0.48
CA GLY A 53 -5.51 8.50 -0.33
C GLY A 53 -5.66 7.09 0.24
N PRO A 54 -5.39 6.03 -0.55
CA PRO A 54 -5.38 4.67 -0.04
C PRO A 54 -4.29 4.53 1.04
N ALA A 55 -4.67 3.98 2.19
CA ALA A 55 -3.72 3.59 3.23
C ALA A 55 -3.02 2.29 2.82
N HIS A 56 -1.73 2.19 3.13
CA HIS A 56 -0.90 0.99 3.04
C HIS A 56 -1.24 0.10 1.82
N ALA A 57 -1.18 0.69 0.63
CA ALA A 57 -1.88 0.26 -0.59
C ALA A 57 -1.53 -1.15 -1.07
N PHE A 58 -0.36 -1.67 -0.68
CA PHE A 58 0.18 -2.95 -1.13
C PHE A 58 0.18 -4.03 -0.05
N THR A 59 -0.28 -3.73 1.17
CA THR A 59 -0.32 -4.73 2.23
C THR A 59 -1.32 -5.85 1.87
N PRO A 60 -1.07 -7.12 2.26
CA PRO A 60 -1.96 -8.23 1.86
C PRO A 60 -3.38 -8.19 2.45
N PHE A 61 -3.66 -7.27 3.38
CA PHE A 61 -4.90 -7.19 4.14
C PHE A 61 -5.41 -5.76 4.17
N LYS A 62 -6.72 -5.56 3.97
CA LYS A 62 -7.39 -4.25 4.04
C LYS A 62 -6.79 -3.15 3.14
N ALA A 63 -5.98 -3.51 2.15
CA ALA A 63 -5.45 -2.59 1.15
C ALA A 63 -6.18 -2.69 -0.19
N ILE A 64 -5.98 -1.67 -1.03
CA ILE A 64 -6.57 -1.57 -2.36
C ILE A 64 -6.01 -2.63 -3.33
N PHE A 65 -4.67 -2.75 -3.44
CA PHE A 65 -4.02 -3.64 -4.41
C PHE A 65 -3.79 -5.05 -3.91
N ARG A 66 -4.35 -5.42 -2.74
CA ARG A 66 -4.25 -6.79 -2.23
C ARG A 66 -4.83 -7.79 -3.24
N SER A 67 -4.35 -9.04 -3.18
CA SER A 67 -4.82 -10.12 -4.05
C SER A 67 -6.35 -10.21 -4.03
N ASN A 68 -6.95 -10.31 -5.22
CA ASN A 68 -8.38 -10.48 -5.46
C ASN A 68 -9.25 -9.32 -4.96
N ARG A 69 -8.75 -8.07 -5.02
CA ARG A 69 -9.51 -6.87 -4.67
C ARG A 69 -9.68 -5.89 -5.84
N TYR A 70 -8.64 -5.11 -6.14
CA TYR A 70 -8.63 -4.13 -7.25
C TYR A 70 -7.26 -4.14 -7.93
N SER A 71 -7.24 -3.86 -9.23
CA SER A 71 -6.02 -3.80 -10.06
C SER A 71 -5.68 -2.37 -10.52
N SER A 72 -6.56 -1.39 -10.26
CA SER A 72 -6.32 0.05 -10.51
C SER A 72 -7.00 0.91 -9.44
N LEU A 73 -6.60 2.18 -9.33
CA LEU A 73 -7.33 3.18 -8.56
C LEU A 73 -8.71 3.42 -9.20
N LYS A 74 -8.80 3.43 -10.53
CA LYS A 74 -10.07 3.57 -11.27
C LYS A 74 -11.12 2.54 -10.85
N GLU A 75 -10.76 1.27 -10.66
CA GLU A 75 -11.70 0.24 -10.20
C GLU A 75 -12.22 0.49 -8.77
N CYS A 76 -11.43 1.14 -7.91
CA CYS A 76 -11.80 1.40 -6.52
C CYS A 76 -12.55 2.72 -6.35
N TYR A 77 -12.03 3.77 -6.98
CA TYR A 77 -12.41 5.17 -6.79
C TYR A 77 -13.12 5.76 -8.01
N GLY A 78 -13.51 4.95 -9.00
CA GLY A 78 -14.28 5.37 -10.18
C GLY A 78 -13.86 6.72 -10.75
N ASP A 79 -14.78 7.67 -10.89
CA ASP A 79 -14.47 8.99 -11.46
C ASP A 79 -13.66 9.90 -10.52
N GLN A 80 -13.60 9.55 -9.23
CA GLN A 80 -12.80 10.24 -8.22
C GLN A 80 -11.35 9.73 -8.16
N ALA A 81 -10.97 8.71 -8.93
CA ALA A 81 -9.61 8.17 -8.91
C ALA A 81 -8.56 9.24 -9.17
N SER A 82 -8.77 10.13 -10.14
CA SER A 82 -7.86 11.24 -10.48
C SER A 82 -7.82 12.37 -9.45
N LYS A 83 -8.69 12.33 -8.44
CA LYS A 83 -8.84 13.38 -7.43
C LYS A 83 -8.24 12.99 -6.09
N ILE A 84 -7.87 11.72 -5.85
CA ILE A 84 -7.14 11.39 -4.61
C ILE A 84 -5.82 12.17 -4.55
N ASP A 85 -5.37 12.51 -3.36
CA ASP A 85 -4.28 13.46 -3.18
C ASP A 85 -2.90 12.77 -3.10
N PHE A 86 -2.86 11.54 -2.57
CA PHE A 86 -1.62 10.79 -2.34
C PHE A 86 -1.87 9.28 -2.33
N VAL A 87 -0.80 8.49 -2.30
CA VAL A 87 -0.83 7.03 -2.10
C VAL A 87 0.12 6.67 -0.96
N GLU A 88 -0.39 6.03 0.09
CA GLU A 88 0.47 5.47 1.13
C GLU A 88 0.97 4.08 0.71
N LEU A 89 2.30 3.91 0.64
CA LEU A 89 2.90 2.65 0.21
C LEU A 89 2.67 1.53 1.25
N GLY A 90 2.98 1.85 2.50
CA GLY A 90 2.97 0.95 3.64
C GLY A 90 4.11 -0.08 3.61
N LEU A 91 4.22 -0.82 4.71
CA LEU A 91 5.35 -1.69 5.08
C LEU A 91 5.75 -2.80 4.10
N SER A 92 4.97 -3.01 3.04
CA SER A 92 5.13 -4.13 2.10
C SER A 92 5.61 -3.71 0.72
N ALA A 93 5.78 -2.41 0.45
CA ALA A 93 6.24 -1.91 -0.83
C ALA A 93 7.07 -0.63 -0.68
N ASN A 94 7.97 -0.41 -1.64
CA ASN A 94 8.73 0.82 -1.79
C ASN A 94 8.32 1.53 -3.09
N SER A 95 8.89 2.71 -3.35
CA SER A 95 8.56 3.52 -4.52
C SER A 95 8.81 2.78 -5.83
N GLN A 96 9.90 2.00 -5.93
CA GLN A 96 10.23 1.22 -7.14
C GLN A 96 9.20 0.14 -7.44
N MET A 97 8.66 -0.52 -6.42
CA MET A 97 7.58 -1.49 -6.58
C MET A 97 6.29 -0.81 -7.03
N ALA A 98 5.92 0.33 -6.43
CA ALA A 98 4.70 1.06 -6.77
C ALA A 98 4.77 1.71 -8.17
N ASP A 99 5.93 2.19 -8.60
CA ASP A 99 6.13 2.82 -9.92
C ASP A 99 6.02 1.83 -11.09
N GLN A 100 5.88 0.52 -10.84
CA GLN A 100 5.48 -0.45 -11.89
C GLN A 100 4.04 -0.22 -12.38
N ILE A 101 3.26 0.58 -11.65
CA ILE A 101 1.87 0.93 -11.98
C ILE A 101 1.86 2.40 -12.41
N SER A 102 1.79 2.63 -13.73
CA SER A 102 1.87 3.97 -14.34
C SER A 102 0.77 4.93 -13.87
N GLU A 103 -0.41 4.41 -13.51
CA GLU A 103 -1.49 5.21 -12.90
C GLU A 103 -1.00 5.95 -11.64
N LEU A 104 -0.08 5.34 -10.88
CA LEU A 104 0.41 5.89 -9.62
C LEU A 104 1.48 7.00 -9.79
N TRP A 105 1.94 7.26 -11.01
CA TRP A 105 3.00 8.25 -11.28
C TRP A 105 2.53 9.69 -11.04
N ASN A 106 1.21 9.91 -11.13
CA ASN A 106 0.57 11.20 -10.93
C ASN A 106 0.29 11.53 -9.46
N TYR A 107 0.68 10.68 -8.51
CA TYR A 107 0.42 10.89 -7.09
C TYR A 107 1.71 11.00 -6.28
N THR A 108 1.62 11.75 -5.19
CA THR A 108 2.64 11.75 -4.15
C THR A 108 2.62 10.42 -3.40
N TYR A 109 3.80 9.83 -3.19
CA TYR A 109 3.94 8.68 -2.31
C TYR A 109 4.24 9.14 -0.90
N ILE A 110 3.53 8.56 0.05
CA ILE A 110 3.84 8.72 1.46
C ILE A 110 4.12 7.37 2.12
N THR A 111 4.97 7.42 3.14
CA THR A 111 5.44 6.27 3.91
C THR A 111 5.26 6.60 5.38
N ASN A 112 4.32 5.91 6.02
CA ASN A 112 3.93 6.16 7.40
C ASN A 112 3.95 4.86 8.19
N SER A 113 4.35 4.95 9.45
CA SER A 113 4.60 3.78 10.29
C SER A 113 3.40 2.87 10.58
N ASP A 114 2.16 3.35 10.47
CA ASP A 114 0.95 2.67 10.99
C ASP A 114 1.19 2.16 12.43
N SER A 115 1.68 3.07 13.29
CA SER A 115 2.18 2.68 14.61
C SER A 115 1.05 2.34 15.57
N HIS A 116 1.21 1.19 16.24
CA HIS A 116 0.32 0.71 17.30
C HIS A 116 1.06 0.65 18.65
N SER A 117 2.22 1.31 18.75
CA SER A 117 3.03 1.40 19.95
C SER A 117 3.89 2.67 19.91
N PRO A 118 4.11 3.35 21.05
CA PRO A 118 5.02 4.49 21.11
C PRO A 118 6.50 4.11 20.97
N ASN A 119 6.84 2.82 20.99
CA ASN A 119 8.24 2.37 20.88
C ASN A 119 8.88 2.89 19.58
N PRO A 120 10.11 3.45 19.60
CA PRO A 120 10.81 3.96 18.41
C PRO A 120 11.06 2.93 17.30
N GLY A 121 11.12 1.63 17.63
CA GLY A 121 11.15 0.56 16.63
C GLY A 121 9.83 0.38 15.87
N LYS A 122 8.75 1.03 16.32
CA LYS A 122 7.41 1.03 15.70
C LYS A 122 7.01 2.41 15.20
N MET A 123 7.09 3.44 16.05
CA MET A 123 6.79 4.81 15.68
C MET A 123 7.87 5.35 14.75
N GLY A 124 7.48 5.93 13.61
CA GLY A 124 8.43 6.50 12.65
C GLY A 124 9.28 5.48 11.87
N ARG A 125 9.02 4.16 12.01
CA ARG A 125 9.69 3.12 11.20
C ARG A 125 9.51 3.30 9.69
N GLU A 126 8.48 4.04 9.30
CA GLU A 126 8.36 4.67 7.99
C GLU A 126 7.96 6.13 8.21
N CYS A 127 8.58 7.04 7.46
CA CYS A 127 8.34 8.46 7.53
C CYS A 127 8.67 9.15 6.19
N ASN A 128 8.36 10.44 6.11
CA ASN A 128 8.59 11.27 4.93
C ASN A 128 9.58 12.38 5.31
N VAL A 129 10.56 12.66 4.45
CA VAL A 129 11.44 13.82 4.57
C VAL A 129 10.90 14.90 3.66
N ILE A 130 10.34 15.95 4.25
CA ILE A 130 9.64 17.02 3.54
C ILE A 130 10.25 18.35 3.93
N GLU A 131 10.58 19.17 2.95
CA GLU A 131 10.94 20.57 3.14
C GLU A 131 9.65 21.39 3.25
N ILE A 132 9.47 22.12 4.35
CA ILE A 132 8.26 22.91 4.62
C ILE A 132 8.61 24.35 4.93
N ASP A 133 7.83 25.30 4.40
CA ASP A 133 8.01 26.72 4.72
C ASP A 133 7.53 27.05 6.14
N SER A 134 6.47 26.35 6.57
CA SER A 134 5.89 26.50 7.90
C SER A 134 5.19 25.20 8.32
N LEU A 135 5.22 24.90 9.62
CA LEU A 135 4.61 23.69 10.17
C LEU A 135 3.11 23.92 10.40
N ASN A 136 2.32 23.81 9.32
CA ASN A 136 0.86 23.86 9.36
C ASN A 136 0.24 22.94 8.30
N TYR A 137 -1.07 22.69 8.45
CA TYR A 137 -1.83 21.80 7.59
C TYR A 137 -1.74 22.18 6.10
N SER A 138 -1.90 23.47 5.77
CA SER A 138 -1.90 23.92 4.39
C SER A 138 -0.54 23.72 3.71
N SER A 139 0.56 23.98 4.43
CA SER A 139 1.92 23.76 3.90
C SER A 139 2.16 22.30 3.57
N VAL A 140 1.82 21.38 4.48
CA VAL A 140 2.01 19.94 4.27
C VAL A 140 1.09 19.42 3.14
N THR A 141 -0.20 19.73 3.20
CA THR A 141 -1.17 19.19 2.23
C THR A 141 -0.99 19.75 0.82
N ASN A 142 -0.52 20.99 0.66
CA ASN A 142 -0.18 21.54 -0.65
C ASN A 142 0.96 20.77 -1.33
N ILE A 143 1.96 20.34 -0.55
CA ILE A 143 3.07 19.51 -1.05
C ILE A 143 2.54 18.13 -1.46
N LEU A 144 1.70 17.50 -0.63
CA LEU A 144 1.11 16.20 -0.94
C LEU A 144 0.25 16.24 -2.21
N ARG A 145 -0.48 17.33 -2.45
CA ARG A 145 -1.22 17.62 -3.69
C ARG A 145 -0.34 17.95 -4.90
N ARG A 146 0.98 17.75 -4.79
CA ARG A 146 1.97 17.95 -5.87
C ARG A 146 2.07 19.39 -6.37
N LYS A 147 1.70 20.39 -5.54
CA LYS A 147 1.90 21.80 -5.91
C LYS A 147 3.38 22.18 -5.94
N ASP A 148 4.22 21.47 -5.20
CA ASP A 148 5.69 21.56 -5.30
C ASP A 148 6.34 20.20 -4.99
N LEU A 149 6.64 19.44 -6.04
CA LEU A 149 7.24 18.10 -5.92
C LEU A 149 8.67 18.12 -5.39
N LYS A 150 9.39 19.24 -5.52
CA LYS A 150 10.78 19.34 -5.07
C LYS A 150 10.90 19.31 -3.57
N LYS A 151 9.81 19.64 -2.86
CA LYS A 151 9.74 19.64 -1.40
C LYS A 151 9.58 18.26 -0.78
N ILE A 152 9.27 17.22 -1.58
CA ILE A 152 9.32 15.83 -1.10
C ILE A 152 10.73 15.32 -1.37
N ILE A 153 11.59 15.40 -0.37
CA ILE A 153 13.01 15.06 -0.50
C ILE A 153 13.20 13.55 -0.62
N ALA A 154 12.53 12.79 0.26
CA ALA A 154 12.63 11.34 0.27
C ALA A 154 11.46 10.69 1.03
N ASN A 155 11.22 9.42 0.70
CA ASN A 155 10.47 8.48 1.51
C ASN A 155 11.46 7.60 2.27
N VAL A 156 11.14 7.26 3.51
CA VAL A 156 11.96 6.39 4.35
C VAL A 156 11.07 5.28 4.88
N GLY A 157 11.54 4.04 4.80
CA GLY A 157 10.79 2.91 5.34
C GLY A 157 11.53 1.58 5.28
N LEU A 158 10.83 0.50 5.58
CA LEU A 158 11.44 -0.83 5.72
C LEU A 158 11.82 -1.41 4.35
N GLU A 159 12.86 -2.25 4.31
CA GLU A 159 13.17 -3.05 3.13
C GLU A 159 12.06 -4.07 2.84
N PRO A 160 11.24 -3.89 1.78
CA PRO A 160 10.07 -4.73 1.55
C PRO A 160 10.40 -6.20 1.29
N ARG A 161 11.61 -6.50 0.78
CA ARG A 161 12.08 -7.87 0.54
C ARG A 161 12.18 -8.71 1.81
N LEU A 162 12.33 -8.07 2.97
CA LEU A 162 12.34 -8.74 4.28
C LEU A 162 10.92 -9.01 4.82
N GLY A 163 9.89 -8.48 4.16
CA GLY A 163 8.50 -8.64 4.57
C GLY A 163 8.04 -10.10 4.55
N LYS A 164 7.27 -10.49 5.57
CA LYS A 164 6.72 -11.85 5.77
C LYS A 164 5.98 -12.41 4.54
N TYR A 165 5.36 -11.53 3.75
CA TYR A 165 4.52 -11.87 2.61
C TYR A 165 5.07 -11.32 1.28
N HIS A 166 6.35 -10.94 1.22
CA HIS A 166 6.94 -10.38 0.01
C HIS A 166 6.89 -11.37 -1.17
N SER A 167 7.44 -12.57 -0.98
CA SER A 167 7.41 -13.66 -1.96
C SER A 167 6.12 -14.47 -1.82
N SER A 168 5.60 -14.99 -2.93
CA SER A 168 4.56 -16.02 -2.90
C SER A 168 5.04 -17.24 -2.10
N PHE A 169 4.13 -17.96 -1.47
CA PHE A 169 4.50 -19.02 -0.53
C PHE A 169 3.42 -20.10 -0.40
N CYS A 170 3.79 -21.28 0.07
CA CYS A 170 2.83 -22.29 0.47
C CYS A 170 2.26 -21.99 1.87
N PHE A 171 0.93 -21.94 1.98
CA PHE A 171 0.24 -21.70 3.26
C PHE A 171 0.53 -22.77 4.31
N LYS A 172 0.72 -24.04 3.90
CA LYS A 172 0.95 -25.18 4.78
C LYS A 172 2.42 -25.33 5.19
N CYS A 173 3.34 -25.48 4.23
CA CYS A 173 4.75 -25.75 4.54
C CYS A 173 5.63 -24.50 4.62
N ARG A 174 5.08 -23.30 4.39
CA ARG A 174 5.75 -21.99 4.50
C ARG A 174 6.92 -21.73 3.56
N ARG A 175 7.31 -22.70 2.72
CA ARG A 175 8.29 -22.49 1.65
C ARG A 175 7.86 -21.37 0.72
N ARG A 176 8.81 -20.52 0.35
CA ARG A 176 8.62 -19.39 -0.58
C ARG A 176 8.82 -19.84 -2.01
N ILE A 177 8.12 -19.22 -2.94
CA ILE A 177 8.30 -19.44 -4.38
C ILE A 177 9.49 -18.61 -4.84
N ARG A 178 10.34 -19.23 -5.65
CA ARG A 178 11.44 -18.59 -6.35
C ARG A 178 11.38 -19.00 -7.82
N TYR A 179 11.62 -18.05 -8.69
CA TYR A 179 11.69 -18.26 -10.13
C TYR A 179 13.17 -18.25 -10.55
N ASP A 180 13.60 -19.31 -11.23
CA ASP A 180 14.95 -19.44 -11.78
C ASP A 180 14.84 -19.76 -13.28
N GLU A 181 15.82 -19.36 -14.11
CA GLU A 181 15.80 -19.64 -15.56
C GLU A 181 15.86 -21.14 -15.87
N GLU A 182 16.62 -21.89 -15.07
CA GLU A 182 16.78 -23.34 -15.16
C GLU A 182 16.81 -23.97 -13.75
N PRO A 183 15.65 -24.24 -13.14
CA PRO A 183 15.59 -24.75 -11.78
C PRO A 183 16.14 -26.19 -11.72
N LYS A 184 17.25 -26.38 -10.97
CA LYS A 184 17.91 -27.70 -10.81
C LYS A 184 17.19 -28.65 -9.85
N MET A 185 16.22 -28.16 -9.09
CA MET A 185 15.44 -28.94 -8.13
C MET A 185 14.06 -28.32 -7.94
N THR A 186 13.07 -29.11 -7.54
CA THR A 186 11.71 -28.60 -7.30
C THR A 186 11.59 -27.82 -6.00
N PHE A 187 12.32 -28.21 -4.95
CA PHE A 187 12.25 -27.53 -3.64
C PHE A 187 13.49 -27.83 -2.77
N ASN A 188 13.72 -26.96 -1.78
CA ASN A 188 14.63 -27.21 -0.66
C ASN A 188 13.93 -26.89 0.68
N GLN A 189 14.66 -26.72 1.77
CA GLN A 189 14.07 -26.38 3.08
C GLN A 189 13.25 -25.07 3.06
N ASN A 190 13.67 -24.09 2.25
CA ASN A 190 13.16 -22.72 2.27
C ASN A 190 12.30 -22.35 1.05
N PHE A 191 12.56 -22.99 -0.10
CA PHE A 191 12.02 -22.56 -1.39
C PHE A 191 11.36 -23.70 -2.17
N ILE A 192 10.40 -23.31 -3.00
CA ILE A 192 9.87 -24.09 -4.13
C ILE A 192 10.32 -23.35 -5.37
N PHE A 193 10.97 -24.04 -6.29
CA PHE A 193 11.51 -23.44 -7.51
C PHE A 193 10.57 -23.72 -8.68
N PHE A 194 10.34 -22.69 -9.48
CA PHE A 194 9.64 -22.77 -10.75
C PHE A 194 10.50 -22.14 -11.84
N ASP A 195 10.29 -22.56 -13.08
CA ASP A 195 10.91 -21.92 -14.24
C ASP A 195 10.39 -20.47 -14.34
N LEU A 196 11.27 -19.52 -14.61
CA LEU A 196 10.90 -18.12 -14.80
C LEU A 196 9.89 -17.92 -15.93
N LYS A 197 9.94 -18.76 -16.98
CA LYS A 197 9.04 -18.69 -18.14
C LYS A 197 7.57 -18.95 -17.78
N VAL A 198 7.31 -19.68 -16.70
CA VAL A 198 5.93 -19.97 -16.23
C VAL A 198 5.46 -18.99 -15.17
N GLN A 199 6.20 -17.91 -14.88
CA GLN A 199 5.86 -16.99 -13.80
C GLN A 199 4.45 -16.38 -13.96
N GLU A 200 4.12 -15.87 -15.14
CA GLU A 200 2.83 -15.21 -15.40
C GLU A 200 1.66 -16.19 -15.24
N GLU A 201 1.73 -17.37 -15.88
CA GLU A 201 0.75 -18.44 -15.75
C GLU A 201 0.60 -18.91 -14.28
N LEU A 202 1.72 -19.09 -13.57
CA LEU A 202 1.70 -19.51 -12.17
C LEU A 202 0.99 -18.48 -11.28
N ILE A 203 1.21 -17.18 -11.52
CA ILE A 203 0.55 -16.10 -10.78
C ILE A 203 -0.97 -16.20 -10.97
N GLU A 204 -1.45 -16.38 -12.20
CA GLU A 204 -2.88 -16.55 -12.50
C GLU A 204 -3.47 -17.82 -11.85
N ASP A 205 -2.74 -18.93 -11.89
CA ASP A 205 -3.15 -20.17 -11.24
C ASP A 205 -3.24 -20.04 -9.71
N ILE A 206 -2.35 -19.25 -9.10
CA ILE A 206 -2.37 -18.97 -7.66
C ILE A 206 -3.59 -18.09 -7.32
N ILE A 207 -3.84 -17.03 -8.10
CA ILE A 207 -4.99 -16.12 -7.95
C ILE A 207 -6.31 -16.90 -8.03
N SER A 208 -6.44 -17.77 -9.04
CA SER A 208 -7.60 -18.62 -9.28
C SER A 208 -7.68 -19.87 -8.39
N LYS A 209 -6.70 -20.07 -7.50
CA LYS A 209 -6.58 -21.22 -6.57
C LYS A 209 -6.49 -22.59 -7.28
N LYS A 210 -6.08 -22.62 -8.54
CA LYS A 210 -5.85 -23.84 -9.33
C LYS A 210 -4.53 -24.52 -8.97
N LYS A 211 -3.49 -23.76 -8.58
CA LYS A 211 -2.20 -24.34 -8.20
C LYS A 211 -2.14 -24.81 -6.74
N ARG A 212 -1.57 -25.99 -6.54
CA ARG A 212 -1.19 -26.52 -5.23
C ARG A 212 0.32 -26.63 -5.10
N CYS A 213 0.79 -26.59 -3.86
CA CYS A 213 2.20 -26.78 -3.55
C CYS A 213 2.65 -28.19 -3.97
N PRO A 214 3.69 -28.33 -4.81
CA PRO A 214 4.16 -29.63 -5.29
C PRO A 214 4.77 -30.49 -4.17
N VAL A 215 5.08 -29.90 -3.01
CA VAL A 215 5.74 -30.59 -1.89
C VAL A 215 4.74 -31.17 -0.88
N CYS A 216 3.66 -30.45 -0.58
CA CYS A 216 2.76 -30.81 0.53
C CYS A 216 1.27 -30.69 0.19
N ASN A 217 0.96 -30.43 -1.08
CA ASN A 217 -0.38 -30.19 -1.62
C ASN A 217 -1.16 -29.03 -0.95
N GLY A 218 -0.47 -28.18 -0.17
CA GLY A 218 -1.07 -26.99 0.44
C GLY A 218 -1.41 -25.90 -0.58
N LEU A 219 -2.34 -25.02 -0.22
CA LEU A 219 -2.66 -23.84 -1.02
C LEU A 219 -1.42 -22.94 -1.17
N LEU A 220 -1.15 -22.48 -2.39
CA LEU A 220 -0.22 -21.40 -2.63
C LEU A 220 -0.91 -20.06 -2.39
N LYS A 221 -0.15 -19.08 -1.90
CA LYS A 221 -0.61 -17.73 -1.60
C LYS A 221 0.29 -16.76 -2.35
N LEU A 222 -0.34 -15.80 -3.03
CA LEU A 222 0.35 -14.77 -3.77
C LEU A 222 1.05 -13.81 -2.80
N GLY A 223 2.32 -13.56 -3.03
CA GLY A 223 3.11 -12.56 -2.31
C GLY A 223 2.88 -11.17 -2.89
N VAL A 224 3.29 -10.14 -2.14
CA VAL A 224 3.14 -8.74 -2.55
C VAL A 224 3.90 -8.44 -3.83
N LYS A 225 5.12 -8.98 -3.99
CA LYS A 225 5.92 -8.80 -5.21
C LYS A 225 5.17 -9.33 -6.44
N ASP A 226 4.69 -10.57 -6.36
CA ASP A 226 3.99 -11.20 -7.49
C ASP A 226 2.62 -10.56 -7.74
N ARG A 227 1.97 -10.03 -6.70
CA ARG A 227 0.74 -9.24 -6.87
C ARG A 227 0.99 -7.96 -7.65
N ILE A 228 2.07 -7.23 -7.35
CA ILE A 228 2.43 -6.01 -8.10
C ILE A 228 2.81 -6.37 -9.53
N ASN A 229 3.58 -7.44 -9.73
CA ASN A 229 3.89 -7.95 -11.08
C ASN A 229 2.60 -8.24 -11.88
N SER A 230 1.57 -8.81 -11.24
CA SER A 230 0.29 -9.13 -11.91
C SER A 230 -0.53 -7.91 -12.32
N ILE A 231 -0.19 -6.71 -11.85
CA ILE A 231 -0.88 -5.44 -12.18
C ILE A 231 0.08 -4.39 -12.72
N THR A 232 1.28 -4.81 -13.12
CA THR A 232 2.30 -3.93 -13.69
C THR A 232 1.82 -3.43 -15.05
N THR A 233 1.85 -2.11 -15.24
CA THR A 233 1.45 -1.47 -16.49
C THR A 233 2.63 -0.82 -17.23
N THR A 234 3.80 -0.73 -16.58
CA THR A 234 4.99 -0.13 -17.17
C THR A 234 6.28 -0.73 -16.61
N LYS A 235 7.30 -0.82 -17.46
CA LYS A 235 8.70 -1.11 -17.09
C LYS A 235 9.60 0.12 -17.15
N LYS A 236 9.03 1.29 -17.45
CA LYS A 236 9.76 2.56 -17.51
C LYS A 236 10.13 3.01 -16.11
N GLU A 237 11.24 3.73 -16.01
CA GLU A 237 11.68 4.34 -14.75
C GLU A 237 11.09 5.76 -14.59
N ASN A 238 10.59 6.07 -13.41
CA ASN A 238 10.12 7.41 -13.06
C ASN A 238 11.27 8.24 -12.47
N LYS A 239 11.97 9.00 -13.32
CA LYS A 239 13.14 9.80 -12.91
C LYS A 239 12.83 10.95 -11.95
N ASN A 240 11.55 11.33 -11.80
CA ASN A 240 11.11 12.42 -10.95
C ASN A 240 10.61 11.94 -9.58
N ARG A 241 10.68 10.63 -9.30
CA ARG A 241 10.24 10.07 -8.03
C ARG A 241 11.28 10.38 -6.93
N PRO A 242 10.86 10.91 -5.76
CA PRO A 242 11.75 11.01 -4.61
C PRO A 242 12.33 9.66 -4.21
N ASN A 243 13.57 9.66 -3.74
CA ASN A 243 14.25 8.44 -3.34
C ASN A 243 13.51 7.74 -2.18
N TYR A 244 13.49 6.41 -2.22
CA TYR A 244 13.06 5.60 -1.08
C TYR A 244 14.30 5.05 -0.37
N HIS A 245 14.52 5.47 0.88
CA HIS A 245 15.60 4.94 1.70
C HIS A 245 15.09 3.74 2.50
N ASN A 246 15.62 2.56 2.17
CA ASN A 246 15.39 1.36 2.96
C ASN A 246 16.19 1.46 4.27
N ILE A 247 15.49 1.41 5.40
CA ILE A 247 16.08 1.44 6.73
C ILE A 247 15.65 0.23 7.54
N VAL A 248 16.43 -0.08 8.57
CA VAL A 248 16.03 -0.94 9.67
C VAL A 248 16.04 -0.06 10.91
N PRO A 249 14.97 -0.02 11.73
CA PRO A 249 14.99 0.74 12.97
C PRO A 249 16.17 0.30 13.83
N ILE A 250 16.89 1.27 14.40
CA ILE A 250 17.97 0.99 15.35
C ILE A 250 17.32 0.32 16.58
N PRO A 251 17.71 -0.91 16.94
CA PRO A 251 17.21 -1.52 18.17
C PRO A 251 17.67 -0.70 19.38
N GLU A 252 16.74 -0.42 20.30
CA GLU A 252 17.05 0.12 21.62
C GLU A 252 17.85 -0.87 22.48
#